data_AF-A0A328S5W3-F1
#
_entry.id   AF-A0A328S5W3-F1
#
_cell.length_a   1.000
_cell.length_b   1.000
_cell.length_c   1.000
_cell.angle_alpha   90.00
_cell.angle_beta   90.00
_cell.angle_gamma   90.00
#
_symmetry.space_group_name_H-M   'P 1'
#
loop_
_entity.id
_entity.type
_entity.pdbx_description
1 polymer ?
#
loop_
_entity_poly.entity_id
_entity_poly.type
_entity_poly.pdbx_seq_one_letter_code
_entity_poly.pdbx_strand_id
1 'polypeptide(L)'
;MDVEQVQTVVNEVGADYFPIKLVEEIAEASERNDLTDEELEKLVLKVKEAYEREEVEPGESVGTIAAQSVGEPGTQMTMRTFHYAGVVELNVTLGLPRLIEVVDARKKISTPTMDIYFTDEFKNDEEFIRKMGNKIGKITLNDVIKNFNVNYMDNVITAEIDQDILDERRLELSEVTGEIEKTFKQVTINNNLL
;
A
#
# COMPACT_ATOMS: atom_id res chain seq x y z
N MET A 1 4.46 12.49 -36.30
CA MET A 1 4.70 11.28 -37.10
C MET A 1 4.03 10.15 -36.37
N ASP A 2 3.23 9.35 -37.08
CA ASP A 2 2.56 8.22 -36.44
C ASP A 2 3.60 7.25 -35.85
N VAL A 3 3.29 6.67 -34.71
CA VAL A 3 4.13 5.64 -34.05
C VAL A 3 4.45 4.50 -35.02
N GLU A 4 3.57 4.23 -35.98
CA GLU A 4 3.76 3.25 -37.06
C GLU A 4 4.90 3.63 -38.04
N GLN A 5 5.10 4.92 -38.33
CA GLN A 5 6.18 5.38 -39.19
C GLN A 5 7.54 5.21 -38.50
N VAL A 6 7.60 5.56 -37.21
CA VAL A 6 8.81 5.39 -36.40
C VAL A 6 9.12 3.91 -36.20
N GLN A 7 8.10 3.08 -35.99
CA GLN A 7 8.28 1.63 -35.90
C GLN A 7 8.84 1.03 -37.20
N THR A 8 8.42 1.55 -38.35
CA THR A 8 8.95 1.10 -39.65
C THR A 8 10.44 1.43 -39.77
N VAL A 9 10.84 2.67 -39.43
CA VAL A 9 12.25 3.09 -39.43
C VAL A 9 13.09 2.30 -38.41
N VAL A 10 12.54 2.04 -37.21
CA VAL A 10 13.19 1.21 -36.18
C VAL A 10 13.43 -0.21 -36.69
N ASN A 11 12.48 -0.78 -37.43
CA ASN A 11 12.61 -2.12 -37.99
C ASN A 11 13.61 -2.14 -39.16
N GLU A 12 13.64 -1.10 -39.99
CA GLU A 12 14.61 -0.98 -41.10
C GLU A 12 16.05 -0.86 -40.60
N VAL A 13 16.26 -0.19 -39.46
CA VAL A 13 17.58 -0.06 -38.79
C VAL A 13 17.94 -1.34 -38.00
N GLY A 14 17.05 -2.34 -37.97
CA GLY A 14 17.27 -3.62 -37.30
C GLY A 14 17.34 -3.49 -35.78
N ALA A 15 16.50 -2.63 -35.21
CA ALA A 15 16.36 -2.38 -33.78
C ALA A 15 15.01 -2.91 -33.25
N ASP A 16 14.54 -4.04 -33.80
CA ASP A 16 13.25 -4.68 -33.48
C ASP A 16 13.11 -5.07 -31.99
N TYR A 17 14.20 -5.08 -31.24
CA TYR A 17 14.27 -5.45 -29.83
C TYR A 17 14.02 -4.29 -28.86
N PHE A 18 13.82 -3.06 -29.36
CA PHE A 18 13.57 -1.92 -28.50
C PHE A 18 12.25 -2.07 -27.71
N PRO A 19 12.23 -1.69 -26.42
CA PRO A 19 10.99 -1.63 -25.65
C PRO A 19 9.99 -0.65 -26.28
N ILE A 20 8.70 -0.99 -26.26
CA ILE A 20 7.62 -0.16 -26.82
C ILE A 20 7.68 1.29 -26.31
N LYS A 21 7.93 1.47 -25.01
CA LYS A 21 8.06 2.80 -24.40
C LYS A 21 9.19 3.65 -25.02
N LEU A 22 10.30 3.02 -25.40
CA LEU A 22 11.41 3.73 -26.03
C LEU A 22 11.02 4.19 -27.44
N VAL A 23 10.26 3.38 -28.18
CA VAL A 23 9.75 3.75 -29.50
C VAL A 23 8.74 4.90 -29.40
N GLU A 24 7.85 4.86 -28.39
CA GLU A 24 6.92 5.96 -28.08
C GLU A 24 7.68 7.27 -27.75
N GLU A 25 8.72 7.20 -26.91
CA GLU A 25 9.56 8.36 -26.58
C GLU A 25 10.28 8.93 -27.82
N ILE A 26 10.78 8.08 -28.72
CA ILE A 26 11.40 8.51 -29.98
C ILE A 26 10.36 9.19 -30.89
N ALA A 27 9.13 8.66 -30.94
CA ALA A 27 8.05 9.26 -31.72
C ALA A 27 7.65 10.64 -31.17
N GLU A 28 7.48 10.76 -29.86
CA GLU A 28 7.23 12.06 -29.21
C GLU A 28 8.38 13.05 -29.44
N ALA A 29 9.63 12.59 -29.36
CA ALA A 29 10.80 13.42 -29.60
C ALA A 29 10.91 13.88 -31.06
N SER A 30 10.52 13.02 -32.00
CA SER A 30 10.46 13.33 -33.43
C SER A 30 9.42 14.39 -33.74
N GLU A 31 8.22 14.25 -33.18
CA GLU A 31 7.16 15.26 -33.29
C GLU A 31 7.52 16.58 -32.65
N ARG A 32 8.14 16.55 -31.46
CA ARG A 32 8.51 17.77 -30.73
C ARG A 32 9.54 18.62 -31.47
N ASN A 33 10.41 18.00 -32.26
CA ASN A 33 11.51 18.67 -32.95
C ASN A 33 11.31 18.75 -34.47
N ASP A 34 10.14 18.35 -34.98
CA ASP A 34 9.80 18.32 -36.41
C ASP A 34 10.93 17.68 -37.26
N LEU A 35 11.41 16.51 -36.82
CA LEU A 35 12.54 15.84 -37.48
C LEU A 35 12.15 15.37 -38.89
N THR A 36 13.09 15.50 -39.81
CA THR A 36 12.99 14.86 -41.13
C THR A 36 13.26 13.35 -41.04
N ASP A 37 12.83 12.58 -42.04
CA ASP A 37 13.04 11.13 -42.09
C ASP A 37 14.55 10.77 -41.96
N GLU A 38 15.44 11.54 -42.57
CA GLU A 38 16.91 11.36 -42.47
C GLU A 38 17.45 11.64 -41.05
N GLU A 39 16.89 12.64 -40.37
CA GLU A 39 17.28 12.97 -38.99
C GLU A 39 16.75 11.95 -37.99
N LEU A 40 15.56 11.39 -38.26
CA LEU A 40 14.97 10.31 -37.49
C LEU A 40 15.79 9.03 -37.60
N GLU A 41 16.20 8.61 -38.81
CA GLU A 41 17.09 7.47 -39.00
C GLU A 41 18.41 7.65 -38.23
N LYS A 42 19.00 8.85 -38.29
CA LYS A 42 20.24 9.16 -37.57
C LYS A 42 20.05 9.14 -36.05
N LEU A 43 18.89 9.57 -35.56
CA LEU A 43 18.54 9.49 -34.15
C LEU A 43 18.43 8.04 -33.71
N VAL A 44 17.65 7.22 -34.43
CA VAL A 44 17.47 5.79 -34.14
C VAL A 44 18.81 5.07 -34.15
N LEU A 45 19.68 5.34 -35.12
CA LEU A 45 21.00 4.73 -35.21
C LEU A 45 21.89 5.09 -34.00
N LYS A 46 21.89 6.35 -33.57
CA LYS A 46 22.63 6.77 -32.36
C LYS A 46 22.05 6.14 -31.09
N VAL A 47 20.72 6.04 -31.00
CA VAL A 47 20.05 5.40 -29.85
C VAL A 47 20.40 3.91 -29.81
N LYS A 48 20.45 3.25 -30.97
CA LYS A 48 20.91 1.86 -31.10
C LYS A 48 22.35 1.69 -30.63
N GLU A 49 23.27 2.50 -31.14
CA GLU A 49 24.67 2.47 -30.71
C GLU A 49 24.82 2.71 -29.20
N ALA A 50 24.06 3.65 -28.63
CA ALA A 50 24.06 3.89 -27.20
C ALA A 50 23.49 2.69 -26.43
N TYR A 51 22.36 2.14 -26.87
CA TYR A 51 21.70 1.01 -26.22
C TYR A 51 22.60 -0.23 -26.19
N GLU A 52 23.19 -0.61 -27.34
CA GLU A 52 24.11 -1.75 -27.45
C GLU A 52 25.37 -1.54 -26.61
N ARG A 53 25.83 -0.30 -26.45
CA ARG A 53 26.99 0.02 -25.61
C ARG A 53 26.71 -0.07 -24.11
N GLU A 54 25.49 0.22 -23.67
CA GLU A 54 25.09 0.15 -22.26
C GLU A 54 24.67 -1.26 -21.83
N GLU A 55 24.74 -2.27 -22.72
CA GLU A 55 24.52 -3.67 -22.33
C GLU A 55 25.58 -4.15 -21.33
N VAL A 56 25.15 -4.96 -20.37
CA VAL A 56 26.06 -5.53 -19.36
C VAL A 56 26.97 -6.57 -20.01
N GLU A 57 28.27 -6.49 -19.71
CA GLU A 57 29.24 -7.44 -20.25
C GLU A 57 28.95 -8.88 -19.76
N PRO A 58 28.97 -9.89 -20.66
CA PRO A 58 28.79 -11.28 -20.27
C PRO A 58 29.87 -11.74 -19.29
N GLY A 59 29.45 -12.36 -18.18
CA GLY A 59 30.35 -12.85 -17.14
C GLY A 59 30.52 -11.90 -15.95
N GLU A 60 29.89 -10.72 -15.97
CA GLU A 60 29.88 -9.79 -14.86
C GLU A 60 29.21 -10.38 -13.60
N SER A 61 29.73 -10.06 -12.41
CA SER A 61 29.24 -10.60 -11.14
C SER A 61 28.04 -9.82 -10.61
N VAL A 62 26.95 -9.79 -11.40
CA VAL A 62 25.76 -8.99 -11.13
C VAL A 62 25.12 -9.28 -9.77
N GLY A 63 25.16 -10.53 -9.30
CA GLY A 63 24.61 -10.92 -8.00
C GLY A 63 25.35 -10.28 -6.81
N THR A 64 26.69 -10.25 -6.87
CA THR A 64 27.51 -9.65 -5.81
C THR A 64 27.35 -8.13 -5.81
N ILE A 65 27.39 -7.50 -6.99
CA ILE A 65 27.22 -6.05 -7.13
C ILE A 65 25.83 -5.64 -6.66
N ALA A 66 24.77 -6.34 -7.09
CA ALA A 66 23.41 -6.04 -6.65
C ALA A 66 23.24 -6.19 -5.13
N ALA A 67 23.81 -7.24 -4.53
CA ALA A 67 23.75 -7.46 -3.09
C ALA A 67 24.45 -6.32 -2.32
N GLN A 68 25.62 -5.86 -2.80
CA GLN A 68 26.33 -4.73 -2.21
C GLN A 68 25.54 -3.42 -2.37
N SER A 69 25.08 -3.12 -3.58
CA SER A 69 24.33 -1.88 -3.89
C SER A 69 23.04 -1.74 -3.08
N VAL A 70 22.34 -2.84 -2.80
CA VAL A 70 21.14 -2.83 -1.95
C VAL A 70 21.49 -2.77 -0.46
N GLY A 71 22.58 -3.43 -0.04
CA GLY A 71 22.97 -3.54 1.36
C GLY A 71 23.72 -2.33 1.94
N GLU A 72 24.56 -1.67 1.14
CA GLU A 72 25.36 -0.50 1.53
C GLU A 72 24.52 0.65 2.13
N PRO A 73 23.42 1.11 1.49
CA PRO A 73 22.61 2.17 2.05
C PRO A 73 21.91 1.76 3.35
N GLY A 74 21.76 0.45 3.62
CA GLY A 74 21.17 -0.06 4.86
C GLY A 74 21.90 0.43 6.11
N THR A 75 23.22 0.61 6.04
CA THR A 75 24.03 1.18 7.15
C THR A 75 23.73 2.66 7.41
N GLN A 76 23.40 3.39 6.34
CA GLN A 76 23.07 4.82 6.37
C GLN A 76 21.60 5.08 6.74
N MET A 77 20.74 4.06 6.67
CA MET A 77 19.31 4.16 6.98
C MET A 77 18.98 4.16 8.49
N THR A 78 19.99 4.22 9.36
CA THR A 78 19.80 4.12 10.82
C THR A 78 19.16 5.37 11.47
N MET A 79 19.13 6.53 10.80
CA MET A 79 18.71 7.81 11.38
C MET A 79 17.88 8.72 10.44
N ARG A 80 16.96 8.17 9.64
CA ARG A 80 15.91 9.02 9.02
C ARG A 80 14.76 9.19 10.02
N THR A 81 14.67 10.41 10.54
CA THR A 81 13.86 10.85 11.68
C THR A 81 12.36 10.60 11.51
N PHE A 82 11.75 10.05 12.56
CA PHE A 82 10.33 9.75 12.75
C PHE A 82 9.46 11.00 12.94
N HIS A 83 9.62 12.02 12.11
CA HIS A 83 8.76 13.22 12.17
C HIS A 83 8.06 13.40 10.84
N TYR A 84 7.11 12.51 10.55
CA TYR A 84 6.06 12.80 9.58
C TYR A 84 5.08 13.77 10.24
N ALA A 85 5.19 15.05 9.90
CA ALA A 85 4.22 16.04 10.35
C ALA A 85 2.88 15.76 9.65
N GLY A 86 1.89 15.25 10.40
CA GLY A 86 0.48 15.38 10.01
C GLY A 86 -0.42 14.14 10.08
N VAL A 87 0.07 12.92 10.32
CA VAL A 87 -0.81 11.73 10.47
C VAL A 87 -0.24 10.79 11.53
N VAL A 88 -0.96 10.64 12.65
CA VAL A 88 -0.50 9.91 13.86
C VAL A 88 -0.40 8.39 13.64
N GLU A 89 -1.01 7.83 12.59
CA GLU A 89 -1.27 6.38 12.50
C GLU A 89 -0.34 5.59 11.56
N LEU A 90 0.52 6.23 10.77
CA LEU A 90 1.44 5.52 9.87
C LEU A 90 2.84 5.33 10.46
N ASN A 91 2.92 4.88 11.72
CA ASN A 91 4.15 4.33 12.29
C ASN A 91 4.41 2.92 11.72
N VAL A 92 4.40 2.80 10.40
CA VAL A 92 4.83 1.61 9.67
C VAL A 92 6.35 1.50 9.85
N THR A 93 6.89 0.29 9.82
CA THR A 93 8.33 0.00 9.94
C THR A 93 9.14 0.57 8.74
N LEU A 94 9.12 1.87 8.47
CA LEU A 94 9.50 2.54 7.20
C LEU A 94 11.01 2.57 6.86
N GLY A 95 11.80 1.63 7.38
CA GLY A 95 13.25 1.63 7.13
C GLY A 95 13.83 0.25 6.98
N LEU A 96 15.04 0.09 7.49
CA LEU A 96 15.79 -1.15 7.46
C LEU A 96 15.01 -2.37 8.05
N PRO A 97 14.23 -2.25 9.14
CA PRO A 97 13.49 -3.40 9.67
C PRO A 97 12.51 -4.01 8.66
N ARG A 98 11.83 -3.19 7.84
CA ARG A 98 10.91 -3.71 6.82
C ARG A 98 11.64 -4.37 5.66
N LEU A 99 12.76 -3.81 5.24
CA LEU A 99 13.60 -4.41 4.20
C LEU A 99 14.04 -5.83 4.63
N ILE A 100 14.50 -5.97 5.87
CA ILE A 100 14.87 -7.27 6.46
C ILE A 100 13.67 -8.22 6.48
N GLU A 101 12.49 -7.77 6.91
CA GLU A 101 11.28 -8.62 6.93
C GLU A 101 10.92 -9.19 5.55
N VAL A 102 11.06 -8.38 4.48
CA VAL A 102 10.74 -8.76 3.10
C VAL A 102 11.79 -9.74 2.55
N VAL A 103 13.08 -9.43 2.73
CA VAL A 103 14.18 -10.28 2.23
C VAL A 103 14.23 -11.63 2.97
N ASP A 104 13.99 -11.65 4.28
CA ASP A 104 13.94 -12.87 5.09
C ASP A 104 12.65 -13.70 4.86
N ALA A 105 11.70 -13.19 4.06
CA ALA A 105 10.38 -13.80 3.86
C ALA A 105 9.68 -14.19 5.18
N ARG A 106 9.67 -13.27 6.16
CA ARG A 106 9.13 -13.58 7.50
C ARG A 106 7.64 -13.90 7.44
N LYS A 107 7.24 -15.02 8.06
CA LYS A 107 5.82 -15.44 8.14
C LYS A 107 4.93 -14.45 8.89
N LYS A 108 5.46 -13.74 9.88
CA LYS A 108 4.74 -12.71 10.65
C LYS A 108 5.54 -11.41 10.57
N ILE A 109 4.89 -10.37 10.04
CA ILE A 109 5.45 -9.02 9.92
C ILE A 109 4.96 -8.15 11.08
N SER A 110 5.76 -7.17 11.49
CA SER A 110 5.50 -6.39 12.71
C SER A 110 4.28 -5.47 12.58
N THR A 111 4.10 -4.86 11.40
CA THR A 111 3.00 -3.92 11.11
C THR A 111 2.36 -4.26 9.76
N PRO A 112 1.46 -5.26 9.69
CA PRO A 112 0.73 -5.57 8.46
C PRO A 112 -0.27 -4.45 8.12
N THR A 113 -0.20 -3.96 6.89
CA THR A 113 -1.15 -2.98 6.34
C THR A 113 -1.86 -3.56 5.13
N MET A 114 -3.10 -3.12 4.90
CA MET A 114 -3.91 -3.56 3.77
C MET A 114 -4.64 -2.36 3.18
N ASP A 115 -4.53 -2.19 1.87
CA ASP A 115 -5.30 -1.19 1.13
C ASP A 115 -6.57 -1.86 0.58
N ILE A 116 -7.74 -1.33 0.96
CA ILE A 116 -9.03 -1.86 0.54
C ILE A 116 -9.65 -0.88 -0.45
N TYR A 117 -9.80 -1.33 -1.69
CA TYR A 117 -10.39 -0.55 -2.77
C TYR A 117 -11.88 -0.85 -2.87
N PHE A 118 -12.68 0.20 -3.03
CA PHE A 118 -14.12 0.10 -3.27
C PHE A 118 -14.41 0.21 -4.76
N THR A 119 -15.47 -0.46 -5.23
CA THR A 119 -15.96 -0.30 -6.61
C THR A 119 -16.46 1.11 -6.85
N ASP A 120 -16.47 1.55 -8.11
CA ASP A 120 -16.80 2.93 -8.49
C ASP A 120 -18.20 3.38 -8.01
N GLU A 121 -19.12 2.44 -7.81
CA GLU A 121 -20.47 2.67 -7.28
C GLU A 121 -20.49 3.16 -5.82
N PHE A 122 -19.54 2.72 -4.99
CA PHE A 122 -19.49 3.01 -3.55
C PHE A 122 -18.32 3.92 -3.16
N LYS A 123 -17.45 4.27 -4.12
CA LYS A 123 -16.24 5.05 -3.89
C LYS A 123 -16.49 6.46 -3.33
N ASN A 124 -17.64 7.05 -3.66
CA ASN A 124 -18.01 8.40 -3.24
C ASN A 124 -18.99 8.42 -2.04
N ASP A 125 -19.43 7.25 -1.56
CA ASP A 125 -20.31 7.16 -0.40
C ASP A 125 -19.49 7.03 0.88
N GLU A 126 -19.20 8.17 1.50
CA GLU A 126 -18.42 8.23 2.73
C GLU A 126 -19.10 7.49 3.90
N GLU A 127 -20.43 7.53 3.99
CA GLU A 127 -21.16 6.85 5.06
C GLU A 127 -21.05 5.33 4.93
N PHE A 128 -21.19 4.82 3.70
CA PHE A 128 -21.02 3.41 3.41
C PHE A 128 -19.59 2.93 3.68
N ILE A 129 -18.58 3.68 3.22
CA ILE A 129 -17.17 3.35 3.41
C ILE A 129 -16.83 3.27 4.91
N ARG A 130 -17.25 4.26 5.71
CA ARG A 130 -17.02 4.27 7.16
C ARG A 130 -17.72 3.10 7.85
N LYS A 131 -18.98 2.82 7.50
CA LYS A 131 -19.73 1.69 8.06
C LYS A 131 -19.06 0.35 7.72
N MET A 132 -18.58 0.19 6.49
CA MET A 132 -17.86 -1.02 6.08
C MET A 132 -16.50 -1.13 6.79
N GLY A 133 -15.77 -0.02 6.93
CA GLY A 133 -14.51 0.04 7.68
C GLY A 133 -14.68 -0.45 9.12
N ASN A 134 -15.74 -0.01 9.80
CA ASN A 134 -16.05 -0.45 11.16
C ASN A 134 -16.44 -1.95 11.25
N LYS A 135 -17.03 -2.51 10.18
CA LYS A 135 -17.32 -3.95 10.11
C LYS A 135 -16.08 -4.82 9.90
N ILE A 136 -15.10 -4.31 9.16
CA ILE A 136 -13.84 -5.01 8.91
C ILE A 136 -12.94 -4.94 10.15
N GLY A 137 -12.95 -3.79 10.83
CA GLY A 137 -12.28 -3.61 12.11
C GLY A 137 -12.84 -4.54 13.18
N LYS A 138 -11.97 -5.31 13.84
CA LYS A 138 -12.38 -6.07 15.02
C LYS A 138 -12.64 -5.11 16.17
N ILE A 139 -13.87 -5.12 16.67
CA ILE A 139 -14.27 -4.36 17.86
C ILE A 139 -14.40 -5.34 19.01
N THR A 140 -13.72 -5.06 20.12
CA THR A 140 -13.78 -5.86 21.34
C THR A 140 -14.61 -5.16 22.41
N LEU A 141 -15.08 -5.92 23.41
CA LEU A 141 -15.83 -5.34 24.54
C LEU A 141 -15.05 -4.23 25.25
N ASN A 142 -13.72 -4.39 25.37
CA ASN A 142 -12.84 -3.39 25.97
C ASN A 142 -12.80 -2.07 25.20
N ASP A 143 -13.09 -2.10 23.89
CA ASP A 143 -13.11 -0.88 23.08
C ASP A 143 -14.40 -0.08 23.28
N VAL A 144 -15.46 -0.69 23.83
CA VAL A 144 -16.81 -0.09 23.95
C VAL A 144 -17.22 0.13 25.41
N ILE A 145 -16.58 -0.55 26.36
CA ILE A 145 -16.86 -0.39 27.79
C ILE A 145 -16.12 0.83 28.35
N LYS A 146 -16.87 1.69 29.03
CA LYS A 146 -16.32 2.83 29.78
C LYS A 146 -15.72 2.41 31.12
N ASN A 147 -16.48 1.62 31.87
CA ASN A 147 -16.11 1.12 33.18
C ASN A 147 -16.71 -0.26 33.41
N PHE A 148 -16.04 -1.10 34.19
CA PHE A 148 -16.64 -2.32 34.72
C PHE A 148 -16.41 -2.41 36.23
N ASN A 149 -17.38 -2.99 36.92
CA ASN A 149 -17.35 -3.26 38.35
C ASN A 149 -17.63 -4.76 38.56
N VAL A 150 -16.91 -5.36 39.50
CA VAL A 150 -17.12 -6.76 39.89
C VAL A 150 -17.59 -6.77 41.34
N ASN A 151 -18.83 -7.17 41.55
CA ASN A 151 -19.36 -7.42 42.88
C ASN A 151 -19.16 -8.90 43.23
N TYR A 152 -18.16 -9.16 44.06
CA TYR A 152 -17.82 -10.51 44.51
C TYR A 152 -18.82 -11.14 45.48
N MET A 153 -19.66 -10.34 46.15
CA MET A 153 -20.65 -10.88 47.10
C MET A 153 -21.81 -11.52 46.36
N ASP A 154 -22.25 -10.87 45.27
CA ASP A 154 -23.36 -11.33 44.44
C ASP A 154 -22.89 -12.12 43.20
N ASN A 155 -21.58 -12.20 42.97
CA ASN A 155 -20.95 -12.74 41.75
C ASN A 155 -21.50 -12.10 40.46
N VAL A 156 -21.74 -10.79 40.48
CA VAL A 156 -22.26 -10.02 39.35
C VAL A 156 -21.17 -9.10 38.81
N ILE A 157 -21.01 -9.07 37.49
CA ILE A 157 -20.19 -8.09 36.79
C ILE A 157 -21.14 -7.05 36.21
N THR A 158 -20.88 -5.78 36.48
CA THR A 158 -21.62 -4.67 35.89
C THR A 158 -20.70 -3.90 34.96
N ALA A 159 -21.06 -3.74 33.69
CA ALA A 159 -20.28 -2.98 32.72
C ALA A 159 -21.10 -1.81 32.15
N GLU A 160 -20.52 -0.63 32.16
CA GLU A 160 -21.11 0.57 31.56
C GLU A 160 -20.59 0.72 30.13
N ILE A 161 -21.51 0.69 29.16
CA ILE A 161 -21.20 0.90 27.75
C ILE A 161 -21.06 2.40 27.48
N ASP A 162 -20.00 2.78 26.76
CA ASP A 162 -19.79 4.15 26.33
C ASP A 162 -20.61 4.46 25.06
N GLN A 163 -21.58 5.38 25.18
CA GLN A 163 -22.39 5.81 24.04
C GLN A 163 -21.62 6.69 23.05
N ASP A 164 -20.63 7.44 23.52
CA ASP A 164 -19.86 8.33 22.64
C ASP A 164 -19.02 7.49 21.66
N ILE A 165 -18.46 6.37 22.13
CA ILE A 165 -17.71 5.43 21.29
C ILE A 165 -18.63 4.66 20.34
N LEU A 166 -19.85 4.34 20.77
CA LEU A 166 -20.85 3.70 19.90
C LEU A 166 -21.25 4.61 18.74
N ASP A 167 -21.47 5.90 19.01
CA ASP A 167 -21.85 6.89 18.00
C ASP A 167 -20.68 7.17 17.04
N GLU A 168 -19.45 7.29 17.57
CA GLU A 168 -18.24 7.47 16.75
C GLU A 168 -18.01 6.26 15.82
N ARG A 169 -18.24 5.05 16.34
CA ARG A 169 -18.13 3.80 15.57
C ARG A 169 -19.40 3.43 14.81
N ARG A 170 -20.45 4.25 14.89
CA ARG A 170 -21.76 4.03 14.23
C ARG A 170 -22.31 2.62 14.46
N LEU A 171 -22.15 2.11 15.68
CA LEU A 171 -22.65 0.80 16.09
C LEU A 171 -24.02 0.96 16.75
N GLU A 172 -24.95 0.07 16.43
CA GLU A 172 -26.24 0.06 17.11
C GLU A 172 -26.12 -0.70 18.44
N LEU A 173 -26.69 -0.12 19.51
CA LEU A 173 -26.69 -0.74 20.83
C LEU A 173 -27.38 -2.12 20.81
N SER A 174 -28.38 -2.30 19.93
CA SER A 174 -29.08 -3.57 19.68
C SER A 174 -28.16 -4.69 19.18
N GLU A 175 -27.23 -4.38 18.28
CA GLU A 175 -26.26 -5.34 17.74
C GLU A 175 -25.28 -5.78 18.83
N VAL A 176 -24.81 -4.83 19.64
CA VAL A 176 -23.87 -5.09 20.74
C VAL A 176 -24.53 -5.93 21.84
N THR A 177 -25.74 -5.57 22.28
CA THR A 177 -26.48 -6.34 23.28
C THR A 177 -26.80 -7.75 22.79
N GLY A 178 -27.14 -7.92 21.50
CA GLY A 178 -27.41 -9.22 20.89
C GLY A 178 -26.21 -10.16 20.86
N GLU A 179 -25.00 -9.65 20.60
CA GLU A 179 -23.78 -10.46 20.67
C GLU A 179 -23.38 -10.81 22.12
N ILE A 180 -23.68 -9.93 23.07
CA ILE A 180 -23.43 -10.17 24.50
C ILE A 180 -24.36 -11.25 25.05
N GLU A 181 -25.65 -11.21 24.72
CA GLU A 181 -26.62 -12.25 25.12
C GLU A 181 -26.30 -13.63 24.53
N LYS A 182 -25.77 -13.69 23.30
CA LYS A 182 -25.31 -14.95 22.70
C LYS A 182 -24.10 -15.52 23.42
N THR A 183 -23.20 -14.65 23.86
CA THR A 183 -21.92 -15.05 24.47
C THR A 183 -22.07 -15.39 25.96
N PHE A 184 -22.95 -14.69 26.67
CA PHE A 184 -23.14 -14.82 28.13
C PHE A 184 -24.55 -15.30 28.47
N LYS A 185 -24.64 -16.40 29.22
CA LYS A 185 -25.91 -17.07 29.55
C LYS A 185 -26.82 -16.33 30.54
N GLN A 186 -26.29 -15.34 31.26
CA GLN A 186 -27.02 -14.54 32.26
C GLN A 186 -26.52 -13.09 32.15
N VAL A 187 -27.33 -12.24 31.53
CA VAL A 187 -27.05 -10.80 31.34
C VAL A 187 -28.34 -10.04 31.65
N THR A 188 -28.25 -8.95 32.42
CA THR A 188 -29.39 -8.08 32.71
C THR A 188 -29.06 -6.68 32.22
N ILE A 189 -29.65 -6.30 31.08
CA ILE A 189 -29.34 -5.05 30.40
C ILE A 189 -30.32 -3.97 30.87
N ASN A 190 -29.81 -2.93 31.53
CA ASN A 190 -30.55 -1.74 31.92
C ASN A 190 -29.98 -0.52 31.19
N ASN A 191 -30.57 -0.18 30.03
CA ASN A 191 -30.10 0.85 29.12
C ASN A 191 -28.64 0.62 28.68
N ASN A 192 -27.68 1.27 29.35
CA ASN A 192 -26.24 1.21 29.05
C ASN A 192 -25.45 0.41 30.09
N LEU A 193 -26.12 -0.13 31.10
CA LEU A 193 -25.51 -0.95 32.13
C LEU A 193 -25.83 -2.40 31.84
N LEU A 194 -24.78 -3.18 31.60
CA LEU A 194 -24.78 -4.62 31.42
C LEU A 194 -24.49 -5.33 32.74
#